data_AF-A0A1D6HWI7-F1
#
_entry.id   AF-A0A1D6HWI7-F1
#
_cell.length_a   1.000
_cell.length_b   1.000
_cell.length_c   1.000
_cell.angle_alpha   90.00
_cell.angle_beta   90.00
_cell.angle_gamma   90.00
#
_symmetry.space_group_name_H-M   'P 1'
#
loop_
_entity.id
_entity.type
_entity.pdbx_description
1 polymer ?
#
loop_
_entity_poly.entity_id
_entity_poly.type
_entity_poly.pdbx_seq_one_letter_code
_entity_poly.pdbx_strand_id
1 'polypeptide(L)'
;MTCSMDLPAKGGFSFDLCRRNSMLEKNGLKLPGFRKTGTTIVGLVFQDGVVLGADTRATEGPIVADKNCEKIHFMAPNIYCCGAGTAADTEAVTDMVSSQLQLHRYATGRESRVVTALTLLKSHLFRYQGHVSAALVLGGVDCTGPHLHTVYPHGSTDTLPFATMGSGSLAAMSNLC
;
A
#
# COMPACT_ATOMS: atom_id res chain seq x y z
N MET A 1 26.72 16.00 -46.92
CA MET A 1 27.11 16.88 -45.81
C MET A 1 26.88 16.12 -44.51
N THR A 2 27.96 15.75 -43.84
CA THR A 2 27.98 15.00 -42.59
C THR A 2 27.46 15.88 -41.46
N CYS A 3 26.33 15.50 -40.85
CA CYS A 3 25.80 16.15 -39.66
C CYS A 3 26.66 15.70 -38.45
N SER A 4 27.46 16.61 -37.91
CA SER A 4 28.27 16.38 -36.72
C SER A 4 27.36 16.17 -35.52
N MET A 5 27.49 15.02 -34.85
CA MET A 5 26.88 14.79 -33.55
C MET A 5 27.69 15.58 -32.51
N ASP A 6 27.12 16.67 -32.00
CA ASP A 6 27.68 17.45 -30.89
C ASP A 6 27.64 16.60 -29.61
N LEU A 7 28.76 15.93 -29.30
CA LEU A 7 28.97 15.34 -27.97
C LEU A 7 29.16 16.48 -26.95
N PRO A 8 28.42 16.51 -25.83
CA PRO A 8 28.59 17.56 -24.84
C PRO A 8 29.98 17.49 -24.20
N ALA A 9 30.74 18.57 -24.39
CA ALA A 9 32.04 18.76 -23.77
C ALA A 9 31.85 18.97 -22.25
N LYS A 10 32.31 18.00 -21.45
CA LYS A 10 32.41 18.04 -19.98
C LYS A 10 31.10 18.33 -19.22
N GLY A 11 30.34 17.27 -18.96
CA GLY A 11 29.28 17.25 -17.94
C GLY A 11 28.47 15.97 -18.05
N GLY A 12 28.33 15.21 -16.95
CA GLY A 12 27.72 13.88 -16.95
C GLY A 12 26.20 13.82 -17.19
N PHE A 13 25.58 14.88 -17.69
CA PHE A 13 24.15 14.94 -17.97
C PHE A 13 23.91 15.25 -19.45
N SER A 14 23.35 14.28 -20.19
CA SER A 14 22.82 14.49 -21.54
C SER A 14 21.35 14.86 -21.46
N PHE A 15 21.01 16.00 -22.05
CA PHE A 15 19.63 16.51 -22.14
C PHE A 15 19.03 16.35 -23.55
N ASP A 16 19.67 15.55 -24.41
CA ASP A 16 19.22 15.34 -25.80
C ASP A 16 17.81 14.75 -25.86
N LEU A 17 17.49 13.89 -24.88
CA LEU A 17 16.15 13.31 -24.72
C LEU A 17 15.11 14.36 -24.34
N CYS A 18 15.45 15.38 -23.55
CA CYS A 18 14.54 16.47 -23.21
C CYS A 18 14.20 17.29 -24.46
N ARG A 19 15.21 17.67 -25.26
CA ARG A 19 15.02 18.44 -26.50
C ARG A 19 14.20 17.65 -27.53
N ARG A 20 14.48 16.35 -27.69
CA ARG A 20 13.70 15.44 -28.53
C ARG A 20 12.24 15.36 -28.07
N ASN A 21 12.00 15.16 -26.78
CA ASN A 21 10.65 15.04 -26.25
C ASN A 21 9.84 16.34 -26.44
N SER A 22 10.44 17.52 -26.27
CA SER A 22 9.79 18.81 -26.57
C SER A 22 9.47 19.00 -28.06
N MET A 23 10.32 18.50 -28.97
CA MET A 23 10.02 18.51 -30.41
C MET A 23 8.85 17.59 -30.74
N LEU A 24 8.81 16.38 -30.16
CA LEU A 24 7.73 15.42 -30.37
C LEU A 24 6.39 15.95 -29.84
N GLU A 25 6.39 16.62 -28.68
CA GLU A 25 5.21 17.26 -28.11
C GLU A 25 4.64 18.36 -29.01
N LYS A 26 5.52 19.21 -29.58
CA LYS A 26 5.12 20.23 -30.59
C LYS A 26 4.57 19.62 -31.87
N ASN A 27 5.04 18.44 -32.25
CA ASN A 27 4.55 17.70 -33.42
C ASN A 27 3.25 16.91 -33.13
N GLY A 28 2.58 17.18 -32.00
CA GLY A 28 1.28 16.62 -31.66
C GLY A 28 1.35 15.25 -30.96
N LEU A 29 2.55 14.79 -30.59
CA LEU A 29 2.70 13.53 -29.87
C LEU A 29 2.31 13.75 -28.40
N LYS A 30 1.13 13.25 -28.02
CA LYS A 30 0.71 13.24 -26.61
C LYS A 30 1.66 12.34 -25.83
N LEU A 31 2.40 12.92 -24.90
CA LEU A 31 3.21 12.16 -23.96
C LEU A 31 2.30 11.15 -23.25
N PRO A 32 2.74 9.88 -23.09
CA PRO A 32 2.00 8.94 -22.27
C PRO A 32 1.86 9.55 -20.88
N GLY A 33 0.63 9.56 -20.35
CA GLY A 33 0.38 10.08 -19.01
C GLY A 33 1.26 9.34 -18.01
N PHE A 34 1.91 10.09 -17.12
CA PHE A 34 2.67 9.47 -16.03
C PHE A 34 1.72 8.58 -15.22
N ARG A 35 1.99 7.27 -15.17
CA ARG A 35 1.25 6.35 -14.32
C ARG A 35 1.66 6.63 -12.87
N LYS A 36 0.91 7.52 -12.21
CA LYS A 36 1.12 7.83 -10.79
C LYS A 36 0.62 6.64 -9.97
N THR A 37 1.56 5.87 -9.44
CA THR A 37 1.29 4.98 -8.33
C THR A 37 1.34 5.83 -7.07
N GLY A 38 0.20 5.98 -6.39
CA GLY A 38 0.13 6.44 -5.00
C GLY A 38 0.70 5.35 -4.11
N THR A 39 -0.17 4.65 -3.38
CA THR A 39 0.25 3.58 -2.46
C THR A 39 0.32 2.21 -3.12
N THR A 40 1.31 1.41 -2.73
CA THR A 40 1.41 -0.03 -3.01
C THR A 40 1.76 -0.77 -1.72
N ILE A 41 0.87 -1.66 -1.30
CA ILE A 41 1.09 -2.53 -0.14
C ILE A 41 0.98 -3.98 -0.57
N VAL A 42 1.81 -4.83 0.04
CA VAL A 42 1.92 -6.25 -0.27
C VAL A 42 1.99 -7.06 1.03
N GLY A 43 1.49 -8.28 0.97
CA GLY A 43 1.67 -9.27 2.03
C GLY A 43 1.90 -10.64 1.44
N LEU A 44 2.68 -11.46 2.11
CA LEU A 44 2.91 -12.86 1.76
C LEU A 44 3.03 -13.71 3.03
N VAL A 45 2.51 -14.92 2.95
CA VAL A 45 2.65 -15.97 3.96
C VAL A 45 3.85 -16.84 3.58
N PHE A 46 4.72 -17.10 4.54
CA PHE A 46 5.79 -18.09 4.41
C PHE A 46 5.65 -19.15 5.52
N GLN A 47 6.56 -20.12 5.56
CA GLN A 47 6.45 -21.31 6.42
C GLN A 47 6.16 -20.98 7.90
N ASP A 48 6.85 -19.98 8.46
CA ASP A 48 6.80 -19.68 9.89
C ASP A 48 6.21 -18.31 10.21
N GLY A 49 5.59 -17.63 9.23
CA GLY A 49 5.13 -16.26 9.45
C GLY A 49 4.52 -15.57 8.25
N VAL A 50 4.40 -14.25 8.39
CA VAL A 50 3.94 -13.34 7.33
C VAL A 50 4.94 -12.21 7.15
N VAL A 51 5.12 -11.78 5.91
CA VAL A 51 5.87 -10.57 5.57
C VAL A 51 4.89 -9.56 5.00
N LEU A 52 4.96 -8.33 5.50
CA LEU A 52 4.21 -7.19 5.01
C LEU A 52 5.20 -6.16 4.44
N GLY A 53 4.85 -5.57 3.31
CA GLY A 53 5.67 -4.55 2.65
C GLY A 53 4.81 -3.40 2.17
N ALA A 54 5.33 -2.19 2.29
CA ALA A 54 4.67 -0.98 1.82
C ALA A 54 5.71 0.02 1.31
N ASP A 55 5.31 0.86 0.35
CA ASP A 55 6.08 2.02 -0.03
C ASP A 55 5.89 3.19 0.96
N THR A 56 6.84 4.11 1.02
CA THR A 56 6.80 5.25 1.97
C THR A 56 6.31 6.56 1.35
N ARG A 57 5.97 6.58 0.05
CA ARG A 57 5.55 7.79 -0.63
C ARG A 57 4.08 8.09 -0.34
N ALA A 58 3.77 9.29 0.14
CA ALA A 58 2.41 9.82 0.20
C ALA A 58 2.24 11.02 -0.73
N THR A 59 1.10 11.08 -1.41
CA THR A 59 0.80 12.13 -2.40
C THR A 59 -0.52 12.80 -2.09
N GLU A 60 -0.56 14.14 -2.10
CA GLU A 60 -1.79 14.92 -2.17
C GLU A 60 -2.01 15.35 -3.63
N GLY A 61 -2.94 14.68 -4.29
CA GLY A 61 -3.17 14.86 -5.71
C GLY A 61 -1.88 14.65 -6.51
N PRO A 62 -1.41 15.66 -7.27
CA PRO A 62 -0.21 15.49 -8.09
C PRO A 62 1.11 15.64 -7.35
N ILE A 63 1.11 16.10 -6.10
CA ILE A 63 2.30 16.52 -5.34
C ILE A 63 2.66 15.42 -4.32
N VAL A 64 3.95 15.14 -4.16
CA VAL A 64 4.44 14.29 -3.07
C VAL A 64 4.40 15.10 -1.78
N ALA A 65 3.44 14.79 -0.92
CA ALA A 65 3.25 15.45 0.37
C ALA A 65 4.30 14.96 1.38
N ASP A 66 4.57 13.65 1.38
CA ASP A 66 5.59 13.04 2.23
C ASP A 66 6.33 11.93 1.48
N LYS A 67 7.63 11.83 1.70
CA LYS A 67 8.50 10.79 1.15
C LYS A 67 8.69 9.61 2.11
N ASN A 68 8.42 9.80 3.40
CA ASN A 68 8.71 8.89 4.49
C ASN A 68 7.46 8.58 5.33
N CYS A 69 6.30 8.45 4.69
CA CYS A 69 5.05 8.11 5.35
C CYS A 69 5.03 6.63 5.74
N GLU A 70 4.74 6.35 7.00
CA GLU A 70 4.54 4.99 7.51
C GLU A 70 3.12 4.49 7.18
N LYS A 71 3.03 3.37 6.47
CA LYS A 71 1.76 2.75 6.06
C LYS A 71 1.51 1.40 6.74
N ILE A 72 2.46 0.96 7.57
CA ILE A 72 2.41 -0.30 8.31
C ILE A 72 2.10 0.08 9.76
N HIS A 73 0.86 -0.16 10.16
CA HIS A 73 0.34 0.21 11.47
C HIS A 73 0.42 -0.97 12.43
N PHE A 74 0.83 -0.67 13.67
CA PHE A 74 0.86 -1.63 14.76
C PHE A 74 -0.56 -1.89 15.30
N MET A 75 -0.96 -3.16 15.36
CA MET A 75 -2.28 -3.56 15.89
C MET A 75 -2.16 -4.30 17.22
N ALA A 76 -1.21 -5.21 17.30
CA ALA A 76 -0.90 -5.99 18.50
C ALA A 76 0.54 -6.53 18.36
N PRO A 77 1.18 -6.99 19.45
CA PRO A 77 2.50 -7.61 19.40
C PRO A 77 2.70 -8.68 18.32
N ASN A 78 1.64 -9.36 17.92
CA ASN A 78 1.65 -10.44 16.92
C ASN A 78 0.90 -10.09 15.62
N ILE A 79 0.45 -8.83 15.43
CA ILE A 79 -0.41 -8.41 14.32
C ILE A 79 -0.02 -7.01 13.83
N TYR A 80 0.17 -6.88 12.53
CA TYR A 80 0.37 -5.60 11.83
C TYR A 80 -0.64 -5.45 10.69
N CYS A 81 -0.93 -4.21 10.31
CA CYS A 81 -1.88 -3.90 9.25
C CYS A 81 -1.31 -2.84 8.31
N CYS A 82 -1.32 -3.10 7.01
CA CYS A 82 -0.94 -2.11 6.01
C CYS A 82 -2.18 -1.36 5.51
N GLY A 83 -2.07 -0.04 5.38
CA GLY A 83 -3.12 0.85 4.88
C GLY A 83 -2.91 1.31 3.44
N ALA A 84 -3.96 1.27 2.63
CA ALA A 84 -4.06 1.92 1.32
C ALA A 84 -5.41 2.62 1.17
N GLY A 85 -5.47 3.66 0.34
CA GLY A 85 -6.65 4.51 0.19
C GLY A 85 -6.45 5.85 0.88
N THR A 86 -7.50 6.35 1.53
CA THR A 86 -7.44 7.61 2.28
C THR A 86 -6.61 7.42 3.54
N ALA A 87 -5.49 8.14 3.66
CA ALA A 87 -4.54 7.96 4.77
C ALA A 87 -5.20 8.16 6.15
N ALA A 88 -6.02 9.19 6.30
CA ALA A 88 -6.72 9.48 7.56
C ALA A 88 -7.71 8.35 7.95
N ASP A 89 -8.43 7.80 6.97
CA ASP A 89 -9.37 6.70 7.22
C ASP A 89 -8.62 5.44 7.66
N THR A 90 -7.48 5.13 7.02
CA THR A 90 -6.69 3.96 7.37
C THR A 90 -6.14 4.06 8.79
N GLU A 91 -5.56 5.21 9.15
CA GLU A 91 -4.98 5.44 10.48
C GLU A 91 -6.04 5.39 11.58
N ALA A 92 -7.17 6.11 11.39
CA ALA A 92 -8.24 6.14 12.38
C ALA A 92 -8.85 4.75 12.63
N VAL A 93 -9.06 3.96 11.57
CA VAL A 93 -9.62 2.61 11.70
C VAL A 93 -8.62 1.66 12.35
N THR A 94 -7.34 1.70 11.99
CA THR A 94 -6.32 0.84 12.61
C THR A 94 -6.14 1.17 14.09
N ASP A 95 -6.09 2.45 14.45
CA ASP A 95 -5.90 2.88 15.84
C ASP A 95 -7.09 2.50 16.72
N MET A 96 -8.31 2.66 16.21
CA MET A 96 -9.53 2.24 16.90
C MET A 96 -9.51 0.73 17.16
N VAL A 97 -9.19 -0.09 16.15
CA VAL A 97 -9.17 -1.55 16.32
C VAL A 97 -7.99 -1.99 17.20
N SER A 98 -6.82 -1.36 17.09
CA SER A 98 -5.65 -1.61 17.94
C SER A 98 -6.00 -1.40 19.42
N SER A 99 -6.68 -0.29 19.73
CA SER A 99 -7.16 0.02 21.08
C SER A 99 -8.15 -1.03 21.60
N GLN A 100 -9.10 -1.46 20.76
CA GLN A 100 -10.08 -2.50 21.13
C GLN A 100 -9.41 -3.86 21.35
N LEU A 101 -8.41 -4.21 20.54
CA LEU A 101 -7.62 -5.44 20.72
C LEU A 101 -6.83 -5.39 22.02
N GLN A 102 -6.23 -4.25 22.37
CA GLN A 102 -5.52 -4.08 23.63
C GLN A 102 -6.45 -4.27 24.84
N LEU A 103 -7.63 -3.65 24.82
CA LEU A 103 -8.65 -3.84 25.87
C LEU A 103 -9.09 -5.30 25.96
N HIS A 104 -9.31 -5.95 24.81
CA HIS A 104 -9.70 -7.36 24.78
C HIS A 104 -8.61 -8.29 25.34
N ARG A 105 -7.33 -8.02 25.06
CA ARG A 105 -6.20 -8.74 25.64
C ARG A 105 -6.14 -8.57 27.15
N TYR A 106 -6.33 -7.36 27.67
CA TYR A 106 -6.33 -7.10 29.11
C TYR A 106 -7.50 -7.78 29.83
N ALA A 107 -8.69 -7.79 29.22
CA ALA A 107 -9.85 -8.46 29.79
C ALA A 107 -9.72 -9.99 29.80
N THR A 108 -9.11 -10.58 28.76
CA THR A 108 -9.02 -12.04 28.61
C THR A 108 -7.74 -12.65 29.17
N GLY A 109 -6.68 -11.85 29.34
CA GLY A 109 -5.33 -12.33 29.67
C GLY A 109 -4.69 -13.19 28.59
N ARG A 110 -5.19 -13.13 27.34
CA ARG A 110 -4.73 -13.95 26.21
C ARG A 110 -4.23 -13.07 25.07
N GLU A 111 -3.41 -13.65 24.19
CA GLU A 111 -2.96 -12.97 22.97
C GLU A 111 -4.10 -12.78 21.96
N SER A 112 -4.01 -11.71 21.17
CA SER A 112 -4.98 -11.38 20.13
C SER A 112 -4.93 -12.39 18.99
N ARG A 113 -6.12 -12.84 18.57
CA ARG A 113 -6.30 -13.61 17.32
C ARG A 113 -6.39 -12.69 16.12
N VAL A 114 -5.82 -13.10 15.00
CA VAL A 114 -5.90 -12.33 13.74
C VAL A 114 -7.36 -12.20 13.29
N VAL A 115 -8.14 -13.27 13.44
CA VAL A 115 -9.58 -13.30 13.11
C VAL A 115 -10.40 -12.28 13.91
N THR A 116 -10.01 -11.98 15.15
CA THR A 116 -10.68 -10.96 15.96
C THR A 116 -10.48 -9.57 15.34
N ALA A 117 -9.25 -9.24 14.98
CA ALA A 117 -8.92 -7.98 14.30
C ALA A 117 -9.67 -7.85 12.97
N LEU A 118 -9.66 -8.92 12.15
CA LEU A 118 -10.39 -8.99 10.88
C LEU A 118 -11.89 -8.72 11.06
N THR A 119 -12.49 -9.29 12.11
CA THR A 119 -13.92 -9.16 12.38
C THR A 119 -14.29 -7.74 12.80
N LEU A 120 -13.45 -7.08 13.60
CA LEU A 120 -13.66 -5.68 13.98
C LEU A 120 -13.54 -4.75 12.78
N LEU A 121 -12.50 -4.94 11.95
CA LEU A 121 -12.28 -4.16 10.73
C LEU A 121 -13.44 -4.28 9.75
N LYS A 122 -13.82 -5.51 9.38
CA LYS A 122 -14.89 -5.73 8.39
C LYS A 122 -16.24 -5.20 8.88
N SER A 123 -16.54 -5.38 10.17
CA SER A 123 -17.82 -4.92 10.75
C SER A 123 -17.87 -3.39 10.79
N HIS A 124 -16.76 -2.73 11.11
CA HIS A 124 -16.66 -1.28 11.07
C HIS A 124 -16.83 -0.74 9.64
N LEU A 125 -16.05 -1.24 8.69
CA LEU A 125 -16.10 -0.75 7.30
C LEU A 125 -17.46 -1.01 6.64
N PHE A 126 -18.05 -2.19 6.88
CA PHE A 126 -19.39 -2.52 6.38
C PHE A 126 -20.46 -1.59 6.96
N ARG A 127 -20.35 -1.18 8.24
CA ARG A 127 -21.29 -0.24 8.87
C ARG A 127 -21.35 1.10 8.14
N TYR A 128 -20.23 1.56 7.61
CA TYR A 128 -20.13 2.80 6.85
C TYR A 128 -20.37 2.62 5.35
N GLN A 129 -20.74 1.42 4.87
CA GLN A 129 -21.14 1.15 3.49
C GLN A 129 -20.15 1.70 2.43
N GLY A 130 -18.85 1.69 2.73
CA GLY A 130 -17.80 2.17 1.83
C GLY A 130 -17.50 3.68 1.89
N HIS A 131 -18.15 4.45 2.78
CA HIS A 131 -17.80 5.86 3.01
C HIS A 131 -16.41 6.03 3.65
N VAL A 132 -15.96 5.03 4.41
CA VAL A 132 -14.60 4.97 4.95
C VAL A 132 -13.73 4.24 3.93
N SER A 133 -12.87 4.98 3.23
CA SER A 133 -12.09 4.46 2.10
C SER A 133 -10.74 3.89 2.55
N ALA A 134 -10.79 2.85 3.38
CA ALA A 134 -9.63 2.10 3.86
C ALA A 134 -9.57 0.72 3.21
N ALA A 135 -8.50 0.49 2.45
CA ALA A 135 -8.16 -0.82 1.90
C ALA A 135 -6.97 -1.37 2.68
N LEU A 136 -7.15 -2.50 3.35
CA LEU A 136 -6.24 -2.98 4.38
C LEU A 136 -5.67 -4.35 4.03
N VAL A 137 -4.40 -4.55 4.35
CA VAL A 137 -3.76 -5.88 4.35
C VAL A 137 -3.38 -6.20 5.79
N LEU A 138 -4.11 -7.11 6.41
CA LEU A 138 -3.92 -7.55 7.79
C LEU A 138 -3.06 -8.81 7.80
N GLY A 139 -1.93 -8.75 8.49
CA GLY A 139 -1.04 -9.89 8.67
C GLY A 139 -0.74 -10.11 10.14
N GLY A 140 -0.76 -11.36 10.57
CA GLY A 140 -0.32 -11.72 11.91
C GLY A 140 -0.06 -13.19 12.06
N VAL A 141 0.55 -13.55 13.17
CA VAL A 141 0.77 -14.95 13.57
C VAL A 141 0.05 -15.16 14.89
N ASP A 142 -0.83 -16.15 14.95
CA ASP A 142 -1.47 -16.55 16.20
C ASP A 142 -1.27 -18.05 16.45
N CYS A 143 -1.89 -18.60 17.50
CA CYS A 143 -1.64 -19.99 17.86
C CYS A 143 -2.12 -21.03 16.82
N THR A 144 -2.90 -20.63 15.80
CA THR A 144 -3.27 -21.52 14.69
C THR A 144 -2.35 -21.37 13.47
N GLY A 145 -1.40 -20.43 13.51
CA GLY A 145 -0.38 -20.24 12.47
C GLY A 145 -0.35 -18.82 11.90
N PRO A 146 0.35 -18.62 10.76
CA PRO A 146 0.38 -17.36 10.05
C PRO A 146 -0.91 -17.14 9.25
N HIS A 147 -1.46 -15.93 9.35
CA HIS A 147 -2.67 -15.54 8.64
C HIS A 147 -2.46 -14.22 7.91
N LEU A 148 -2.91 -14.18 6.65
CA LEU A 148 -2.92 -12.99 5.82
C LEU A 148 -4.31 -12.79 5.25
N HIS A 149 -4.87 -11.60 5.49
CA HIS A 149 -6.20 -11.22 5.02
C HIS A 149 -6.17 -9.86 4.35
N THR A 150 -7.01 -9.69 3.34
CA THR A 150 -7.34 -8.37 2.80
C THR A 150 -8.70 -7.94 3.30
N VAL A 151 -8.87 -6.64 3.51
CA VAL A 151 -10.16 -6.03 3.81
C VAL A 151 -10.37 -4.86 2.85
N TYR A 152 -11.43 -4.93 2.06
CA TYR A 152 -11.78 -3.86 1.13
C TYR A 152 -12.66 -2.81 1.83
N PRO A 153 -12.72 -1.57 1.30
CA PRO A 153 -13.50 -0.48 1.91
C PRO A 153 -14.98 -0.79 2.17
N HIS A 154 -15.57 -1.71 1.41
CA HIS A 154 -16.97 -2.13 1.56
C HIS A 154 -17.17 -3.26 2.58
N GLY A 155 -16.11 -3.69 3.26
CA GLY A 155 -16.16 -4.72 4.30
C GLY A 155 -16.06 -6.17 3.80
N SER A 156 -15.83 -6.40 2.50
CA SER A 156 -15.48 -7.75 2.03
C SER A 156 -14.06 -8.11 2.44
N THR A 157 -13.80 -9.41 2.56
CA THR A 157 -12.54 -9.93 3.05
C THR A 157 -12.11 -11.16 2.27
N ASP A 158 -10.84 -11.23 1.88
CA ASP A 158 -10.25 -12.43 1.27
C ASP A 158 -9.14 -12.98 2.17
N THR A 159 -8.90 -14.29 2.08
CA THR A 159 -7.77 -14.97 2.74
C THR A 159 -6.96 -15.66 1.67
N LEU A 160 -5.73 -15.19 1.46
CA LEU A 160 -4.87 -15.61 0.37
C LEU A 160 -3.43 -15.75 0.87
N PRO A 161 -2.61 -16.64 0.27
CA PRO A 161 -1.20 -16.79 0.63
C PRO A 161 -0.36 -15.55 0.30
N PHE A 162 -0.82 -14.71 -0.63
CA PHE A 162 -0.23 -13.42 -0.94
C PHE A 162 -1.33 -12.44 -1.32
N ALA A 163 -1.08 -11.16 -1.12
CA ALA A 163 -2.03 -10.10 -1.40
C ALA A 163 -1.30 -8.82 -1.80
N THR A 164 -1.93 -8.03 -2.67
CA THR A 164 -1.46 -6.68 -3.02
C THR A 164 -2.63 -5.73 -3.07
N MET A 165 -2.47 -4.53 -2.52
CA MET A 165 -3.51 -3.49 -2.53
C MET A 165 -2.91 -2.12 -2.88
N GLY A 166 -3.78 -1.17 -3.21
CA GLY A 166 -3.41 0.17 -3.63
C GLY A 166 -3.23 0.32 -5.15
N SER A 167 -2.83 1.51 -5.57
CA SER A 167 -2.73 1.89 -6.98
C SER A 167 -1.67 1.13 -7.79
N GLY A 168 -0.58 0.68 -7.15
CA GLY A 168 0.46 -0.14 -7.78
C GLY A 168 0.25 -1.64 -7.62
N SER A 169 -0.90 -2.07 -7.07
CA SER A 169 -1.21 -3.48 -6.80
C SER A 169 -0.99 -4.39 -8.00
N LEU A 170 -1.49 -4.04 -9.18
CA LEU A 170 -1.35 -4.88 -10.38
C LEU A 170 0.12 -5.14 -10.79
N ALA A 171 0.99 -4.14 -10.62
CA ALA A 171 2.41 -4.29 -10.92
C ALA A 171 3.14 -5.11 -9.84
N ALA A 172 2.72 -5.00 -8.59
CA ALA A 172 3.22 -5.86 -7.52
C ALA A 172 2.76 -7.31 -7.71
N MET A 173 1.49 -7.50 -8.06
CA MET A 173 0.88 -8.83 -8.24
C MET A 173 1.57 -9.64 -9.34
N SER A 174 1.97 -9.00 -10.44
CA SER A 174 2.67 -9.70 -11.54
C SER A 174 4.03 -10.29 -11.16
N ASN A 175 4.58 -9.95 -9.99
CA ASN A 175 5.82 -10.55 -9.47
C ASN A 175 5.55 -11.65 -8.43
N LEU A 176 4.31 -11.76 -7.94
CA LEU A 176 3.90 -12.75 -6.94
C LEU A 176 3.19 -13.97 -7.56
N CYS A 177 2.59 -13.80 -8.74
CA CYS A 177 2.02 -14.87 -9.56
C CYS A 177 3.08 -15.52 -10.46
#